data_AF-A0AAD7X8G3-F1
#
_entry.id   AF-A0AAD7X8G3-F1
#
_cell.length_a   1.000
_cell.length_b   1.000
_cell.length_c   1.000
_cell.angle_alpha   90.00
_cell.angle_beta   90.00
_cell.angle_gamma   90.00
#
_symmetry.space_group_name_H-M   'P 1'
#
loop_
_entity.id
_entity.type
_entity.pdbx_description
1 polymer ?
#
loop_
_entity_poly.entity_id
_entity_poly.type
_entity_poly.pdbx_seq_one_letter_code
_entity_poly.pdbx_strand_id
1 'polypeptide(L)'
;MGNEALEVNPPNATYNLSTNGSDWLWTVFSIFGLSLFIIAAWTFTRPRGARLFHQIAIVVITTGALSYFSMASDLGATPVPVEFRGTGTRQIWVRFRLFHFAMFSTAHFAFVQYVRYIQWFISFPLLLLELLLATGLSLSDVFTTLFMAIVLVVTGLVAALVPSTYKWGYYTFGLLALFYIWYVLLQHAPRTTFAAGASFKAGYTMTAGYLSFLLLLYPLAWALSEGANVITVTSEMIWFGILDILAGPVFLFFFLWKLRGVDYAAFGLQSGKYTYNGVGEKQAAATTTTANGQPAVNGGANVAVARADSDAAAVDATAPTVTTSPSGNV
;
A
#
# COMPACT_ATOMS: atom_id res chain seq x y z
N MET A 1 -25.55 -32.35 7.56
CA MET A 1 -24.75 -31.36 8.30
C MET A 1 -24.52 -30.17 7.39
N GLY A 2 -24.63 -28.97 7.93
CA GLY A 2 -24.46 -27.71 7.20
C GLY A 2 -23.25 -26.96 7.74
N ASN A 3 -23.35 -25.64 7.80
CA ASN A 3 -22.39 -24.80 8.50
C ASN A 3 -22.71 -24.77 10.00
N GLU A 4 -21.85 -25.42 10.79
CA GLU A 4 -21.99 -25.57 12.25
C GLU A 4 -21.18 -24.50 13.02
N ALA A 5 -20.63 -23.48 12.34
CA ALA A 5 -19.72 -22.49 12.94
C ALA A 5 -20.34 -21.74 14.15
N LEU A 6 -21.64 -21.42 14.09
CA LEU A 6 -22.36 -20.73 15.18
C LEU A 6 -22.81 -21.67 16.31
N GLU A 7 -22.71 -23.00 16.11
CA GLU A 7 -22.91 -23.99 17.17
C GLU A 7 -21.60 -24.23 17.94
N VAL A 8 -20.47 -24.20 17.24
CA VAL A 8 -19.12 -24.29 17.81
C VAL A 8 -18.72 -22.98 18.52
N ASN A 9 -19.01 -21.82 17.92
CA ASN A 9 -18.74 -20.49 18.47
C ASN A 9 -20.08 -19.73 18.67
N PRO A 10 -20.75 -19.90 19.81
CA PRO A 10 -22.11 -19.39 20.02
C PRO A 10 -22.17 -17.86 20.21
N PRO A 11 -23.06 -17.13 19.50
CA PRO A 11 -23.10 -15.67 19.58
C PRO A 11 -23.63 -15.10 20.92
N ASN A 12 -22.76 -14.42 21.67
CA ASN A 12 -23.01 -13.81 22.98
C ASN A 12 -23.64 -12.38 22.99
N ALA A 13 -24.53 -12.04 22.04
CA ALA A 13 -25.28 -10.75 22.03
C ALA A 13 -26.60 -10.80 21.22
N THR A 14 -27.45 -9.78 21.38
CA THR A 14 -28.86 -9.73 20.94
C THR A 14 -29.07 -9.58 19.44
N TYR A 15 -28.34 -8.69 18.76
CA TYR A 15 -28.31 -8.60 17.30
C TYR A 15 -26.98 -9.18 16.82
N ASN A 16 -27.02 -10.39 16.27
CA ASN A 16 -25.87 -11.23 15.97
C ASN A 16 -25.83 -11.66 14.49
N LEU A 17 -24.77 -12.39 14.12
CA LEU A 17 -24.63 -13.05 12.83
C LEU A 17 -25.61 -14.22 12.72
N SER A 18 -26.36 -14.30 11.61
CA SER A 18 -27.19 -15.48 11.30
C SER A 18 -26.39 -16.56 10.56
N THR A 19 -26.84 -17.81 10.58
CA THR A 19 -26.19 -18.92 9.85
C THR A 19 -26.00 -18.59 8.37
N ASN A 20 -27.03 -18.07 7.71
CA ASN A 20 -26.98 -17.59 6.33
C ASN A 20 -25.93 -16.48 6.10
N GLY A 21 -25.66 -15.66 7.12
CA GLY A 21 -24.59 -14.65 7.11
C GLY A 21 -23.20 -15.26 7.25
N SER A 22 -23.05 -16.31 8.05
CA SER A 22 -21.81 -17.11 8.13
C SER A 22 -21.57 -17.87 6.81
N ASP A 23 -22.60 -18.46 6.19
CA ASP A 23 -22.53 -19.12 4.87
C ASP A 23 -22.05 -18.16 3.77
N TRP A 24 -22.54 -16.93 3.79
CA TRP A 24 -22.06 -15.86 2.92
C TRP A 24 -20.57 -15.57 3.18
N LEU A 25 -20.14 -15.43 4.44
CA LEU A 25 -18.74 -15.16 4.77
C LEU A 25 -17.81 -16.31 4.37
N TRP A 26 -18.26 -17.57 4.48
CA TRP A 26 -17.55 -18.75 3.93
C TRP A 26 -17.46 -18.70 2.40
N THR A 27 -18.48 -18.18 1.73
CA THR A 27 -18.46 -17.94 0.28
C THR A 27 -17.42 -16.88 -0.10
N VAL A 28 -17.37 -15.75 0.62
CA VAL A 28 -16.33 -14.71 0.42
C VAL A 28 -14.93 -15.26 0.70
N PHE A 29 -14.75 -15.99 1.79
CA PHE A 29 -13.49 -16.70 2.10
C PHE A 29 -13.02 -17.58 0.94
N SER A 30 -13.94 -18.37 0.37
CA SER A 30 -13.65 -19.27 -0.76
C SER A 30 -13.22 -18.51 -2.02
N ILE A 31 -13.84 -17.36 -2.30
CA ILE A 31 -13.47 -16.48 -3.42
C ILE A 31 -12.07 -15.89 -3.21
N PHE A 32 -11.75 -15.40 -2.01
CA PHE A 32 -10.40 -14.90 -1.67
C PHE A 32 -9.35 -16.02 -1.73
N GLY A 33 -9.65 -17.22 -1.22
CA GLY A 33 -8.76 -18.38 -1.28
C GLY A 33 -8.45 -18.84 -2.71
N LEU A 34 -9.47 -18.96 -3.56
CA LEU A 34 -9.30 -19.26 -4.98
C LEU A 34 -8.47 -18.18 -5.69
N SER A 35 -8.74 -16.90 -5.39
CA SER A 35 -7.99 -15.77 -5.94
C SER A 35 -6.51 -15.81 -5.55
N LEU A 36 -6.21 -16.22 -4.30
CA LEU A 36 -4.85 -16.37 -3.80
C LEU A 36 -4.06 -17.41 -4.62
N PHE A 37 -4.65 -18.59 -4.85
CA PHE A 37 -4.00 -19.64 -5.64
C PHE A 37 -3.72 -19.19 -7.08
N ILE A 38 -4.66 -18.50 -7.73
CA ILE A 38 -4.49 -18.02 -9.11
C ILE A 38 -3.39 -16.94 -9.18
N ILE A 39 -3.38 -15.95 -8.27
CA ILE A 39 -2.37 -14.87 -8.27
C ILE A 39 -0.99 -15.42 -7.86
N ALA A 40 -0.92 -16.37 -6.93
CA ALA A 40 0.31 -17.08 -6.59
C ALA A 40 0.86 -17.86 -7.81
N ALA A 41 0.02 -18.64 -8.50
CA ALA A 41 0.39 -19.35 -9.72
C ALA A 41 0.90 -18.38 -10.82
N TRP A 42 0.20 -17.26 -11.05
CA TRP A 42 0.61 -16.22 -11.99
C TRP A 42 1.96 -15.61 -11.60
N THR A 43 2.22 -15.39 -10.31
CA THR A 43 3.48 -14.83 -9.80
C THR A 43 4.70 -15.69 -10.19
N PHE A 44 4.56 -17.01 -10.25
CA PHE A 44 5.67 -17.88 -10.66
C PHE A 44 6.10 -17.67 -12.12
N THR A 45 5.18 -17.27 -13.02
CA THR A 45 5.50 -17.04 -14.44
C THR A 45 6.22 -15.71 -14.71
N ARG A 46 6.23 -14.77 -13.75
CA ARG A 46 6.91 -13.47 -13.89
C ARG A 46 8.38 -13.54 -13.42
N PRO A 47 9.34 -12.92 -14.13
CA PRO A 47 10.73 -12.77 -13.65
C PRO A 47 10.80 -12.11 -12.27
N ARG A 48 11.82 -12.45 -11.45
CA ARG A 48 11.85 -12.06 -10.02
C ARG A 48 11.75 -10.54 -9.78
N GLY A 49 12.34 -9.71 -10.65
CA GLY A 49 12.24 -8.24 -10.57
C GLY A 49 10.86 -7.67 -10.95
N ALA A 50 10.02 -8.43 -11.66
CA ALA A 50 8.70 -7.98 -12.13
C ALA A 50 7.54 -8.44 -11.23
N ARG A 51 7.81 -8.68 -9.93
CA ARG A 51 6.84 -9.29 -8.99
C ARG A 51 6.18 -8.33 -7.99
N LEU A 52 6.63 -7.08 -7.84
CA LEU A 52 6.18 -6.20 -6.75
C LEU A 52 4.65 -6.10 -6.62
N PHE A 53 3.95 -5.69 -7.68
CA PHE A 53 2.49 -5.60 -7.68
C PHE A 53 1.79 -6.95 -7.40
N HIS A 54 2.38 -8.07 -7.82
CA HIS A 54 1.84 -9.39 -7.49
C HIS A 54 2.06 -9.75 -6.01
N GLN A 55 3.16 -9.32 -5.39
CA GLN A 55 3.39 -9.48 -3.95
C GLN A 55 2.42 -8.62 -3.13
N ILE A 56 2.17 -7.38 -3.55
CA ILE A 56 1.15 -6.51 -2.94
C ILE A 56 -0.23 -7.18 -3.00
N ALA A 57 -0.63 -7.67 -4.19
CA ALA A 57 -1.87 -8.41 -4.38
C ALA A 57 -1.96 -9.69 -3.50
N ILE A 58 -0.87 -10.47 -3.40
CA ILE A 58 -0.81 -11.65 -2.52
C ILE A 58 -1.02 -11.26 -1.05
N VAL A 59 -0.39 -10.19 -0.56
CA VAL A 59 -0.59 -9.74 0.83
C VAL A 59 -2.05 -9.32 1.05
N VAL A 60 -2.60 -8.47 0.19
CA VAL A 60 -4.01 -8.01 0.28
C VAL A 60 -4.98 -9.19 0.31
N ILE A 61 -4.85 -10.13 -0.63
CA ILE A 61 -5.73 -11.30 -0.71
C ILE A 61 -5.53 -12.26 0.46
N THR A 62 -4.29 -12.47 0.93
CA THR A 62 -4.02 -13.35 2.08
C THR A 62 -4.61 -12.77 3.36
N THR A 63 -4.43 -11.46 3.61
CA THR A 63 -5.06 -10.79 4.75
C THR A 63 -6.58 -10.86 4.67
N GLY A 64 -7.16 -10.66 3.48
CA GLY A 64 -8.60 -10.87 3.24
C GLY A 64 -9.06 -12.29 3.55
N ALA A 65 -8.39 -13.32 3.02
CA ALA A 65 -8.73 -14.71 3.27
C ALA A 65 -8.70 -15.07 4.77
N LEU A 66 -7.61 -14.71 5.48
CA LEU A 66 -7.51 -14.93 6.93
C LEU A 66 -8.63 -14.20 7.69
N SER A 67 -9.01 -13.01 7.22
CA SER A 67 -10.04 -12.19 7.83
C SER A 67 -11.43 -12.77 7.64
N TYR A 68 -11.79 -13.16 6.42
CA TYR A 68 -13.07 -13.81 6.14
C TYR A 68 -13.19 -15.19 6.78
N PHE A 69 -12.10 -15.95 6.94
CA PHE A 69 -12.09 -17.18 7.74
C PHE A 69 -12.50 -16.91 9.20
N SER A 70 -11.89 -15.91 9.86
CA SER A 70 -12.24 -15.55 11.23
C SER A 70 -13.69 -15.07 11.34
N MET A 71 -14.11 -14.17 10.44
CA MET A 71 -15.47 -13.61 10.46
C MET A 71 -16.55 -14.67 10.17
N ALA A 72 -16.30 -15.62 9.25
CA ALA A 72 -17.23 -16.73 8.97
C ALA A 72 -17.36 -17.66 10.18
N SER A 73 -16.29 -17.83 10.96
CA SER A 73 -16.27 -18.63 12.18
C SER A 73 -16.87 -17.92 13.41
N ASP A 74 -17.41 -16.70 13.27
CA ASP A 74 -17.74 -15.73 14.34
C ASP A 74 -16.59 -15.45 15.34
N LEU A 75 -15.33 -15.65 14.89
CA LEU A 75 -14.14 -15.49 15.70
C LEU A 75 -13.58 -14.06 15.64
N GLY A 76 -13.16 -13.59 16.81
CA GLY A 76 -12.63 -12.24 17.05
C GLY A 76 -13.49 -11.42 18.03
N ALA A 77 -14.51 -12.01 18.66
CA ALA A 77 -15.59 -11.20 19.23
C ALA A 77 -15.40 -10.52 20.62
N THR A 78 -16.05 -9.36 20.77
CA THR A 78 -16.22 -8.52 21.98
C THR A 78 -17.48 -7.62 21.77
N PRO A 79 -17.97 -6.79 22.73
CA PRO A 79 -19.23 -6.01 22.50
C PRO A 79 -19.30 -4.51 22.99
N VAL A 80 -20.11 -3.62 22.36
CA VAL A 80 -20.27 -2.14 22.54
C VAL A 80 -21.74 -1.64 22.32
N PRO A 81 -22.43 -1.04 23.32
CA PRO A 81 -23.89 -0.70 23.26
C PRO A 81 -24.39 0.13 22.07
N VAL A 82 -25.65 -0.06 21.66
CA VAL A 82 -26.29 0.72 20.58
C VAL A 82 -26.83 2.06 21.08
N GLU A 83 -26.86 3.04 20.17
CA GLU A 83 -27.43 4.37 20.44
C GLU A 83 -28.90 4.49 19.98
N PHE A 84 -29.20 4.06 18.75
CA PHE A 84 -30.47 4.37 18.08
C PHE A 84 -31.48 3.20 17.99
N ARG A 85 -31.19 2.06 18.63
CA ARG A 85 -32.02 0.82 18.54
C ARG A 85 -32.58 0.35 19.90
N GLY A 86 -32.89 1.31 20.77
CA GLY A 86 -33.41 1.07 22.12
C GLY A 86 -32.37 0.43 23.06
N THR A 87 -32.84 -0.19 24.15
CA THR A 87 -31.99 -1.00 25.04
C THR A 87 -31.63 -2.34 24.39
N GLY A 88 -30.83 -2.27 23.31
CA GLY A 88 -30.51 -3.35 22.38
C GLY A 88 -29.03 -3.35 21.98
N THR A 89 -28.59 -4.31 21.14
CA THR A 89 -27.18 -4.73 21.18
C THR A 89 -26.56 -5.26 19.84
N ARG A 90 -25.62 -4.57 19.12
CA ARG A 90 -25.24 -4.80 17.67
C ARG A 90 -23.74 -4.62 17.22
N GLN A 91 -23.26 -5.43 16.24
CA GLN A 91 -21.90 -5.77 15.61
C GLN A 91 -20.85 -4.65 15.14
N ILE A 92 -19.80 -4.25 15.93
CA ILE A 92 -18.80 -3.10 15.67
C ILE A 92 -17.33 -3.01 16.41
N TRP A 93 -16.20 -3.77 16.15
CA TRP A 93 -15.16 -4.28 17.19
C TRP A 93 -13.84 -3.48 17.26
N VAL A 94 -13.19 -3.54 18.44
CA VAL A 94 -11.72 -3.57 18.73
C VAL A 94 -11.49 -4.22 20.11
N ARG A 95 -10.33 -4.84 20.38
CA ARG A 95 -9.67 -4.63 21.69
C ARG A 95 -8.13 -4.73 21.64
N PHE A 96 -7.47 -3.57 21.69
CA PHE A 96 -6.09 -3.46 22.19
C PHE A 96 -6.17 -2.86 23.61
N ARG A 97 -6.13 -3.70 24.64
CA ARG A 97 -6.10 -3.23 26.05
C ARG A 97 -5.50 -4.29 26.96
N LEU A 98 -4.21 -4.12 27.26
CA LEU A 98 -3.60 -4.56 28.52
C LEU A 98 -4.40 -3.98 29.71
N PHE A 99 -4.28 -4.63 30.87
CA PHE A 99 -5.07 -4.45 32.10
C PHE A 99 -6.42 -5.18 32.16
N HIS A 100 -6.59 -5.77 33.34
CA HIS A 100 -7.59 -6.75 33.76
C HIS A 100 -8.13 -6.28 35.11
N PHE A 101 -9.46 -6.12 35.23
CA PHE A 101 -10.20 -6.46 36.44
C PHE A 101 -11.69 -6.63 36.12
N ALA A 102 -12.44 -7.22 37.05
CA ALA A 102 -13.83 -7.65 36.87
C ALA A 102 -14.84 -6.83 37.71
N MET A 103 -16.10 -7.28 37.66
CA MET A 103 -17.24 -6.94 38.54
C MET A 103 -18.17 -5.79 38.10
N PHE A 104 -19.42 -5.90 38.56
CA PHE A 104 -20.59 -5.01 38.38
C PHE A 104 -21.37 -5.02 37.04
N SER A 105 -22.32 -5.97 37.01
CA SER A 105 -23.77 -5.73 36.84
C SER A 105 -24.32 -5.00 35.60
N THR A 106 -25.16 -5.74 34.85
CA THR A 106 -26.35 -5.22 34.13
C THR A 106 -26.13 -4.10 33.10
N ALA A 107 -25.03 -4.17 32.35
CA ALA A 107 -24.97 -3.56 31.02
C ALA A 107 -25.26 -4.64 29.96
N HIS A 108 -26.28 -4.44 29.12
CA HIS A 108 -26.63 -5.39 28.07
C HIS A 108 -25.76 -5.13 26.84
N PHE A 109 -24.79 -6.03 26.62
CA PHE A 109 -23.74 -5.83 25.63
C PHE A 109 -24.13 -6.35 24.25
N ALA A 110 -23.44 -5.78 23.26
CA ALA A 110 -23.88 -5.49 21.91
C ALA A 110 -22.82 -5.88 20.92
N PHE A 111 -23.12 -6.73 19.95
CA PHE A 111 -22.03 -7.44 19.28
C PHE A 111 -20.99 -6.52 18.71
N VAL A 112 -19.76 -6.98 18.69
CA VAL A 112 -18.62 -6.34 18.04
C VAL A 112 -18.36 -6.72 16.51
N GLN A 113 -17.37 -6.14 15.76
CA GLN A 113 -16.69 -6.51 14.45
C GLN A 113 -15.30 -5.77 14.09
N TYR A 114 -14.07 -6.34 14.23
CA TYR A 114 -12.70 -5.72 14.05
C TYR A 114 -11.83 -6.37 12.98
N VAL A 115 -11.99 -7.65 12.67
CA VAL A 115 -11.03 -8.34 11.79
C VAL A 115 -11.07 -7.71 10.39
N ARG A 116 -12.27 -7.24 9.98
CA ARG A 116 -12.50 -6.32 8.86
C ARG A 116 -11.67 -5.03 8.90
N TYR A 117 -11.48 -4.42 10.06
CA TYR A 117 -10.66 -3.22 10.22
C TYR A 117 -9.16 -3.49 10.25
N ILE A 118 -8.71 -4.62 10.82
CA ILE A 118 -7.32 -5.07 10.70
C ILE A 118 -7.00 -5.40 9.23
N GLN A 119 -7.95 -6.03 8.52
CA GLN A 119 -7.88 -6.23 7.08
C GLN A 119 -7.70 -4.90 6.35
N TRP A 120 -8.62 -3.95 6.52
CA TRP A 120 -8.56 -2.64 5.84
C TRP A 120 -7.31 -1.83 6.22
N PHE A 121 -6.84 -1.90 7.47
CA PHE A 121 -5.62 -1.20 7.92
C PHE A 121 -4.38 -1.66 7.13
N ILE A 122 -4.33 -2.94 6.74
CA ILE A 122 -3.26 -3.51 5.91
C ILE A 122 -3.59 -3.31 4.42
N SER A 123 -4.80 -3.66 3.98
CA SER A 123 -5.15 -3.76 2.57
C SER A 123 -5.40 -2.42 1.90
N PHE A 124 -6.02 -1.45 2.58
CA PHE A 124 -6.38 -0.17 1.95
C PHE A 124 -5.14 0.68 1.61
N PRO A 125 -4.14 0.84 2.49
CA PRO A 125 -2.87 1.48 2.11
C PRO A 125 -2.14 0.72 0.99
N LEU A 126 -2.23 -0.62 0.95
CA LEU A 126 -1.61 -1.41 -0.12
C LEU A 126 -2.29 -1.24 -1.48
N LEU A 127 -3.63 -1.18 -1.52
CA LEU A 127 -4.41 -0.92 -2.74
C LEU A 127 -4.18 0.50 -3.29
N LEU A 128 -3.95 1.48 -2.41
CA LEU A 128 -3.51 2.81 -2.84
C LEU A 128 -2.04 2.80 -3.30
N LEU A 129 -1.15 2.10 -2.58
CA LEU A 129 0.26 2.02 -2.93
C LEU A 129 0.48 1.47 -4.35
N GLU A 130 -0.23 0.42 -4.75
CA GLU A 130 -0.07 -0.13 -6.11
C GLU A 130 -0.54 0.83 -7.20
N LEU A 131 -1.66 1.54 -7.00
CA LEU A 131 -2.12 2.61 -7.90
C LEU A 131 -1.07 3.72 -8.00
N LEU A 132 -0.60 4.22 -6.86
CA LEU A 132 0.26 5.40 -6.77
C LEU A 132 1.69 5.10 -7.28
N LEU A 133 2.22 3.89 -7.07
CA LEU A 133 3.51 3.44 -7.63
C LEU A 133 3.53 3.39 -9.17
N ALA A 134 2.37 3.41 -9.84
CA ALA A 134 2.29 3.52 -11.29
C ALA A 134 2.28 4.97 -11.82
N THR A 135 2.27 5.97 -10.92
CA THR A 135 2.21 7.41 -11.23
C THR A 135 3.58 8.08 -11.08
N GLY A 136 3.67 9.38 -11.39
CA GLY A 136 4.87 10.19 -11.16
C GLY A 136 4.83 11.00 -9.86
N LEU A 137 4.11 10.55 -8.83
CA LEU A 137 4.00 11.24 -7.55
C LEU A 137 5.30 11.22 -6.74
N SER A 138 5.51 12.24 -5.90
CA SER A 138 6.62 12.23 -4.95
C SER A 138 6.40 11.18 -3.87
N LEU A 139 7.48 10.61 -3.32
CA LEU A 139 7.40 9.66 -2.20
C LEU A 139 6.66 10.27 -0.99
N SER A 140 6.76 11.59 -0.80
CA SER A 140 6.03 12.35 0.21
C SER A 140 4.52 12.33 -0.02
N ASP A 141 4.06 12.61 -1.25
CA ASP A 141 2.62 12.55 -1.59
C ASP A 141 2.06 11.14 -1.38
N VAL A 142 2.81 10.10 -1.80
CA VAL A 142 2.43 8.71 -1.57
C VAL A 142 2.33 8.42 -0.08
N PHE A 143 3.36 8.76 0.70
CA PHE A 143 3.38 8.56 2.14
C PHE A 143 2.21 9.24 2.86
N THR A 144 1.94 10.52 2.57
CA THR A 144 0.80 11.23 3.18
C THR A 144 -0.54 10.63 2.76
N THR A 145 -0.66 10.12 1.54
CA THR A 145 -1.88 9.41 1.09
C THR A 145 -2.09 8.08 1.82
N LEU A 146 -1.01 7.31 2.05
CA LEU A 146 -1.08 6.09 2.85
C LEU A 146 -1.39 6.39 4.33
N PHE A 147 -0.85 7.47 4.88
CA PHE A 147 -1.19 7.94 6.22
C PHE A 147 -2.67 8.33 6.33
N MET A 148 -3.22 9.06 5.36
CA MET A 148 -4.65 9.41 5.36
C MET A 148 -5.55 8.17 5.21
N ALA A 149 -5.10 7.13 4.48
CA ALA A 149 -5.79 5.85 4.43
C ALA A 149 -5.84 5.13 5.79
N ILE A 150 -4.72 5.17 6.54
CA ILE A 150 -4.67 4.69 7.92
C ILE A 150 -5.58 5.54 8.83
N VAL A 151 -5.58 6.88 8.69
CA VAL A 151 -6.48 7.77 9.45
C VAL A 151 -7.94 7.44 9.17
N LEU A 152 -8.34 7.19 7.93
CA LEU A 152 -9.71 6.78 7.57
C LEU A 152 -10.12 5.49 8.30
N VAL A 153 -9.29 4.44 8.22
CA VAL A 153 -9.59 3.16 8.87
C VAL A 153 -9.61 3.30 10.39
N VAL A 154 -8.63 3.99 10.98
CA VAL A 154 -8.52 4.15 12.45
C VAL A 154 -9.61 5.07 13.01
N THR A 155 -10.00 6.14 12.32
CA THR A 155 -11.11 7.01 12.77
C THR A 155 -12.45 6.32 12.62
N GLY A 156 -12.69 5.58 11.53
CA GLY A 156 -13.86 4.69 11.42
C GLY A 156 -13.90 3.65 12.55
N LEU A 157 -12.74 3.08 12.90
CA LEU A 157 -12.58 2.10 13.98
C LEU A 157 -12.74 2.68 15.40
N VAL A 158 -12.49 3.97 15.60
CA VAL A 158 -12.78 4.63 16.88
C VAL A 158 -14.25 5.07 16.92
N ALA A 159 -14.81 5.58 15.81
CA ALA A 159 -16.24 5.89 15.69
C ALA A 159 -17.10 4.65 16.01
N ALA A 160 -16.69 3.51 15.48
CA ALA A 160 -17.23 2.18 15.75
C ALA A 160 -17.43 1.92 17.27
N LEU A 161 -16.38 2.09 18.05
CA LEU A 161 -16.38 1.79 19.49
C LEU A 161 -17.13 2.79 20.38
N VAL A 162 -17.38 4.01 19.89
CA VAL A 162 -17.96 5.08 20.72
C VAL A 162 -19.47 4.89 20.77
N PRO A 163 -20.09 4.64 21.96
CA PRO A 163 -21.53 4.38 22.03
C PRO A 163 -22.39 5.63 21.80
N SER A 164 -21.82 6.83 21.96
CA SER A 164 -22.52 8.12 21.93
C SER A 164 -22.33 8.89 20.61
N THR A 165 -23.10 9.97 20.45
CA THR A 165 -23.08 10.92 19.33
C THR A 165 -21.69 11.37 18.88
N TYR A 166 -20.70 11.38 19.77
CA TYR A 166 -19.29 11.65 19.46
C TYR A 166 -18.72 10.74 18.35
N LYS A 167 -19.32 9.57 18.08
CA LYS A 167 -18.98 8.72 16.93
C LYS A 167 -19.02 9.47 15.60
N TRP A 168 -19.95 10.42 15.45
CA TRP A 168 -20.10 11.22 14.23
C TRP A 168 -18.97 12.23 14.02
N GLY A 169 -18.29 12.66 15.09
CA GLY A 169 -17.07 13.45 14.99
C GLY A 169 -15.93 12.66 14.37
N TYR A 170 -15.69 11.44 14.87
CA TYR A 170 -14.70 10.51 14.30
C TYR A 170 -15.02 10.14 12.84
N TYR A 171 -16.29 9.84 12.53
CA TYR A 171 -16.74 9.62 11.15
C TYR A 171 -16.46 10.83 10.24
N THR A 172 -16.68 12.05 10.73
CA THR A 172 -16.37 13.28 9.98
C THR A 172 -14.87 13.43 9.69
N PHE A 173 -14.00 13.12 10.64
CA PHE A 173 -12.54 13.09 10.38
C PHE A 173 -12.16 12.02 9.34
N GLY A 174 -12.81 10.85 9.36
CA GLY A 174 -12.64 9.81 8.33
C GLY A 174 -13.08 10.26 6.93
N LEU A 175 -14.18 11.01 6.83
CA LEU A 175 -14.63 11.61 5.56
C LEU A 175 -13.64 12.67 5.05
N LEU A 176 -13.08 13.52 5.92
CA LEU A 176 -12.05 14.49 5.50
C LEU A 176 -10.79 13.80 4.96
N ALA A 177 -10.37 12.67 5.57
CA ALA A 177 -9.31 11.84 5.04
C ALA A 177 -9.67 11.21 3.68
N LEU A 178 -10.93 10.77 3.49
CA LEU A 178 -11.42 10.28 2.19
C LEU A 178 -11.37 11.35 1.09
N PHE A 179 -11.80 12.58 1.39
CA PHE A 179 -11.74 13.69 0.43
C PHE A 179 -10.29 14.00 0.01
N TYR A 180 -9.31 13.91 0.93
CA TYR A 180 -7.89 14.02 0.58
C TYR A 180 -7.44 12.88 -0.35
N ILE A 181 -7.82 11.63 -0.07
CA ILE A 181 -7.48 10.47 -0.91
C ILE A 181 -8.07 10.62 -2.32
N TRP A 182 -9.33 11.07 -2.46
CA TRP A 182 -9.91 11.38 -3.76
C TRP A 182 -9.22 12.54 -4.46
N TYR A 183 -8.81 13.60 -3.76
CA TYR A 183 -7.99 14.67 -4.34
C TYR A 183 -6.69 14.10 -4.93
N VAL A 184 -5.99 13.22 -4.21
CA VAL A 184 -4.76 12.61 -4.74
C VAL A 184 -5.04 11.68 -5.92
N LEU A 185 -5.99 10.74 -5.81
CA LEU A 185 -6.30 9.77 -6.86
C LEU A 185 -6.90 10.38 -8.14
N LEU A 186 -7.80 11.35 -8.01
CA LEU A 186 -8.58 11.88 -9.12
C LEU A 186 -8.06 13.22 -9.66
N GLN A 187 -7.27 13.97 -8.88
CA GLN A 187 -6.77 15.29 -9.29
C GLN A 187 -5.24 15.39 -9.32
N HIS A 188 -4.52 14.98 -8.27
CA HIS A 188 -3.06 15.11 -8.22
C HIS A 188 -2.37 14.10 -9.16
N ALA A 189 -2.57 12.81 -8.92
CA ALA A 189 -1.94 11.72 -9.66
C ALA A 189 -2.15 11.79 -11.19
N PRO A 190 -3.36 12.04 -11.74
CA PRO A 190 -3.56 12.11 -13.20
C PRO A 190 -2.85 13.29 -13.88
N ARG A 191 -2.39 14.29 -13.12
CA ARG A 191 -1.60 15.43 -13.64
C ARG A 191 -0.09 15.16 -13.63
N THR A 192 0.38 14.09 -12.98
CA THR A 192 1.80 13.69 -12.98
C THR A 192 2.23 13.03 -14.30
N THR A 193 3.55 13.00 -14.54
CA THR A 193 4.16 12.22 -15.62
C THR A 193 4.20 10.74 -15.20
N PHE A 194 3.38 9.91 -15.84
CA PHE A 194 3.31 8.48 -15.54
C PHE A 194 4.63 7.76 -15.84
N ALA A 195 5.18 7.06 -14.84
CA ALA A 195 6.41 6.28 -15.00
C ALA A 195 6.26 5.19 -16.07
N ALA A 196 5.09 4.53 -16.12
CA ALA A 196 4.70 3.59 -17.19
C ALA A 196 4.41 4.22 -18.56
N GLY A 197 4.63 5.52 -18.75
CA GLY A 197 4.37 6.25 -19.98
C GLY A 197 2.91 6.67 -20.19
N ALA A 198 2.68 7.52 -21.19
CA ALA A 198 1.39 8.18 -21.39
C ALA A 198 0.23 7.22 -21.72
N SER A 199 0.53 6.06 -22.31
CA SER A 199 -0.45 4.99 -22.60
C SER A 199 -1.07 4.40 -21.33
N PHE A 200 -0.36 4.40 -20.19
CA PHE A 200 -0.88 3.88 -18.94
C PHE A 200 -1.90 4.81 -18.27
N LYS A 201 -1.87 6.13 -18.57
CA LYS A 201 -2.75 7.14 -17.96
C LYS A 201 -4.24 6.80 -18.08
N ALA A 202 -4.68 6.29 -19.24
CA ALA A 202 -6.06 5.86 -19.44
C ALA A 202 -6.43 4.62 -18.59
N GLY A 203 -5.48 3.71 -18.38
CA GLY A 203 -5.62 2.59 -17.45
C GLY A 203 -5.77 3.08 -16.01
N TYR A 204 -4.85 3.94 -15.56
CA TYR A 204 -4.86 4.52 -14.22
C TYR A 204 -6.16 5.28 -13.91
N THR A 205 -6.59 6.21 -14.78
CA THR A 205 -7.77 7.03 -14.51
C THR A 205 -9.04 6.17 -14.37
N MET A 206 -9.14 5.08 -15.13
CA MET A 206 -10.23 4.11 -14.99
C MET A 206 -10.16 3.32 -13.68
N THR A 207 -8.98 2.81 -13.28
CA THR A 207 -8.84 2.06 -12.02
C THR A 207 -8.97 2.95 -10.78
N ALA A 208 -8.44 4.17 -10.82
CA ALA A 208 -8.58 5.16 -9.75
C ALA A 208 -10.04 5.64 -9.62
N GLY A 209 -10.75 5.84 -10.74
CA GLY A 209 -12.18 6.16 -10.75
C GLY A 209 -13.04 5.03 -10.17
N TYR A 210 -12.78 3.78 -10.59
CA TYR A 210 -13.46 2.60 -10.06
C TYR A 210 -13.25 2.44 -8.55
N LEU A 211 -12.00 2.51 -8.07
CA LEU A 211 -11.72 2.42 -6.64
C LEU A 211 -12.35 3.60 -5.88
N SER A 212 -12.28 4.82 -6.41
CA SER A 212 -12.88 6.00 -5.76
C SER A 212 -14.40 5.88 -5.62
N PHE A 213 -15.08 5.27 -6.61
CA PHE A 213 -16.51 4.95 -6.51
C PHE A 213 -16.80 3.90 -5.42
N LEU A 214 -16.01 2.82 -5.33
CA LEU A 214 -16.17 1.85 -4.24
C LEU A 214 -15.94 2.49 -2.86
N LEU A 215 -14.94 3.39 -2.75
CA LEU A 215 -14.64 4.13 -1.52
C LEU A 215 -15.75 5.10 -1.07
N LEU A 216 -16.71 5.47 -1.93
CA LEU A 216 -17.93 6.17 -1.51
C LEU A 216 -18.91 5.22 -0.79
N LEU A 217 -18.93 3.93 -1.16
CA LEU A 217 -19.89 2.96 -0.65
C LEU A 217 -19.52 2.41 0.74
N TYR A 218 -18.23 2.34 1.09
CA TYR A 218 -17.77 1.95 2.42
C TYR A 218 -18.28 2.87 3.56
N PRO A 219 -18.10 4.20 3.55
CA PRO A 219 -18.61 5.08 4.60
C PRO A 219 -20.15 5.17 4.59
N LEU A 220 -20.80 5.01 3.43
CA LEU A 220 -22.25 4.92 3.35
C LEU A 220 -22.78 3.66 4.04
N ALA A 221 -22.17 2.51 3.79
CA ALA A 221 -22.48 1.26 4.49
C ALA A 221 -22.27 1.42 6.00
N TRP A 222 -21.12 1.98 6.42
CA TRP A 222 -20.78 2.26 7.82
C TRP A 222 -21.81 3.15 8.52
N ALA A 223 -22.21 4.25 7.88
CA ALA A 223 -23.17 5.20 8.44
C ALA A 223 -24.56 4.57 8.63
N LEU A 224 -24.96 3.66 7.73
CA LEU A 224 -26.23 2.93 7.83
C LEU A 224 -26.16 1.73 8.78
N SER A 225 -24.99 1.12 8.99
CA SER A 225 -24.78 0.05 9.95
C SER A 225 -24.32 0.57 11.31
N GLU A 226 -23.01 0.71 11.50
CA GLU A 226 -22.33 1.02 12.76
C GLU A 226 -22.77 2.35 13.37
N GLY A 227 -22.89 3.40 12.55
CA GLY A 227 -23.33 4.73 12.96
C GLY A 227 -24.81 4.76 13.38
N ALA A 228 -25.71 4.85 12.40
CA ALA A 228 -27.14 5.07 12.63
C ALA A 228 -27.91 3.82 13.06
N ASN A 229 -27.30 2.63 13.06
CA ASN A 229 -27.94 1.38 13.49
C ASN A 229 -29.21 1.04 12.68
N VAL A 230 -29.22 1.30 11.37
CA VAL A 230 -30.38 1.11 10.48
C VAL A 230 -30.41 -0.29 9.84
N ILE A 231 -29.31 -0.77 9.25
CA ILE A 231 -29.28 -2.12 8.65
C ILE A 231 -28.99 -3.22 9.70
N THR A 232 -29.25 -4.48 9.36
CA THR A 232 -28.97 -5.62 10.25
C THR A 232 -27.51 -6.06 10.14
N VAL A 233 -27.03 -6.82 11.13
CA VAL A 233 -25.71 -7.45 11.13
C VAL A 233 -25.48 -8.30 9.88
N THR A 234 -26.43 -9.15 9.51
CA THR A 234 -26.29 -10.01 8.33
C THR A 234 -26.30 -9.17 7.04
N SER A 235 -27.15 -8.14 6.96
CA SER A 235 -27.17 -7.20 5.82
C SER A 235 -25.84 -6.45 5.64
N GLU A 236 -25.21 -6.08 6.76
CA GLU A 236 -23.91 -5.41 6.80
C GLU A 236 -22.77 -6.32 6.30
N MET A 237 -22.76 -7.60 6.69
CA MET A 237 -21.77 -8.57 6.17
C MET A 237 -21.93 -8.85 4.67
N ILE A 238 -23.17 -8.84 4.17
CA ILE A 238 -23.45 -8.94 2.73
C ILE A 238 -22.91 -7.71 2.01
N TRP A 239 -23.18 -6.49 2.51
CA TRP A 239 -22.71 -5.25 1.89
C TRP A 239 -21.17 -5.19 1.83
N PHE A 240 -20.47 -5.35 2.96
CA PHE A 240 -19.01 -5.27 2.97
C PHE A 240 -18.34 -6.44 2.25
N GLY A 241 -18.92 -7.66 2.28
CA GLY A 241 -18.42 -8.79 1.50
C GLY A 241 -18.46 -8.55 -0.01
N ILE A 242 -19.53 -7.93 -0.52
CA ILE A 242 -19.62 -7.52 -1.94
C ILE A 242 -18.56 -6.45 -2.26
N LEU A 243 -18.41 -5.43 -1.41
CA LEU A 243 -17.41 -4.37 -1.62
C LEU A 243 -15.98 -4.92 -1.61
N ASP A 244 -15.64 -5.79 -0.66
CA ASP A 244 -14.29 -6.38 -0.55
C ASP A 244 -13.98 -7.35 -1.71
N ILE A 245 -14.96 -8.07 -2.26
CA ILE A 245 -14.77 -8.84 -3.52
C ILE A 245 -14.44 -7.89 -4.68
N LEU A 246 -15.16 -6.77 -4.78
CA LEU A 246 -15.00 -5.79 -5.85
C LEU A 246 -13.70 -4.96 -5.74
N ALA A 247 -13.27 -4.62 -4.52
CA ALA A 247 -12.09 -3.81 -4.21
C ALA A 247 -10.80 -4.64 -4.01
N GLY A 248 -10.93 -5.92 -3.66
CA GLY A 248 -9.84 -6.88 -3.55
C GLY A 248 -9.71 -7.73 -4.83
N PRO A 249 -10.19 -8.98 -4.85
CA PRO A 249 -10.09 -9.90 -5.99
C PRO A 249 -10.31 -9.28 -7.38
N VAL A 250 -11.48 -8.68 -7.63
CA VAL A 250 -11.84 -8.18 -8.97
C VAL A 250 -10.92 -7.03 -9.40
N PHE A 251 -10.66 -6.09 -8.50
CA PHE A 251 -9.76 -4.97 -8.73
C PHE A 251 -8.33 -5.43 -9.01
N LEU A 252 -7.78 -6.31 -8.18
CA LEU A 252 -6.41 -6.80 -8.28
C LEU A 252 -6.19 -7.61 -9.58
N PHE A 253 -7.12 -8.49 -9.95
CA PHE A 253 -7.05 -9.18 -11.25
C PHE A 253 -7.06 -8.20 -12.42
N PHE A 254 -7.93 -7.19 -12.39
CA PHE A 254 -8.02 -6.19 -13.44
C PHE A 254 -6.76 -5.31 -13.51
N PHE A 255 -6.21 -4.88 -12.37
CA PHE A 255 -5.01 -4.06 -12.28
C PHE A 255 -3.76 -4.83 -12.77
N LEU A 256 -3.55 -6.07 -12.29
CA LEU A 256 -2.46 -6.94 -12.78
C LEU A 256 -2.60 -7.25 -14.28
N TRP A 257 -3.83 -7.41 -14.79
CA TRP A 257 -4.08 -7.60 -16.22
C TRP A 257 -3.77 -6.35 -17.07
N LYS A 258 -3.93 -5.14 -16.52
CA LYS A 258 -3.47 -3.90 -17.18
C LYS A 258 -1.95 -3.77 -17.15
N LEU A 259 -1.29 -4.17 -16.05
CA LEU A 259 0.17 -4.17 -15.92
C LEU A 259 0.90 -5.23 -16.76
N ARG A 260 0.21 -6.30 -17.22
CA ARG A 260 0.86 -7.47 -17.85
C ARG A 260 1.81 -7.16 -19.00
N GLY A 261 1.53 -6.10 -19.76
CA GLY A 261 2.29 -5.61 -20.93
C GLY A 261 3.04 -4.29 -20.71
N VAL A 262 3.15 -3.82 -19.46
CA VAL A 262 4.00 -2.67 -19.09
C VAL A 262 5.39 -3.18 -18.78
N ASP A 263 6.44 -2.47 -19.22
CA ASP A 263 7.80 -2.76 -18.78
C ASP A 263 7.98 -2.33 -17.32
N TYR A 264 8.43 -3.25 -16.47
CA TYR A 264 8.64 -3.00 -15.06
C TYR A 264 9.86 -2.10 -14.80
N ALA A 265 10.80 -2.00 -15.74
CA ALA A 265 11.90 -1.04 -15.66
C ALA A 265 11.40 0.42 -15.71
N ALA A 266 10.27 0.68 -16.38
CA ALA A 266 9.70 2.02 -16.53
C ALA A 266 9.26 2.65 -15.19
N PHE A 267 8.92 1.84 -14.17
CA PHE A 267 8.61 2.34 -12.83
C PHE A 267 9.83 2.82 -12.04
N GLY A 268 11.07 2.58 -12.52
CA GLY A 268 12.30 2.98 -11.84
C GLY A 268 12.58 2.26 -10.50
N LEU A 269 11.79 1.25 -10.13
CA LEU A 269 11.81 0.57 -8.83
C LEU A 269 12.98 -0.43 -8.69
N GLN A 270 14.22 0.08 -8.82
CA GLN A 270 15.43 -0.72 -8.63
C GLN A 270 15.68 -1.01 -7.14
N SER A 271 15.96 -2.27 -6.81
CA SER A 271 16.42 -2.62 -5.47
C SER A 271 17.93 -2.41 -5.36
N GLY A 272 18.37 -1.57 -4.41
CA GLY A 272 19.79 -1.40 -4.08
C GLY A 272 20.46 -2.63 -3.43
N LYS A 273 19.81 -3.80 -3.46
CA LYS A 273 20.34 -5.08 -2.96
C LYS A 273 20.48 -6.07 -4.11
N TYR A 274 21.71 -6.26 -4.58
CA TYR A 274 22.05 -7.24 -5.60
C TYR A 274 21.61 -8.65 -5.15
N THR A 275 20.64 -9.23 -5.84
CA THR A 275 20.10 -10.56 -5.49
C THR A 275 20.88 -11.70 -6.18
N TYR A 276 21.51 -11.42 -7.33
CA TYR A 276 22.48 -12.31 -8.00
C TYR A 276 23.50 -11.48 -8.79
N ASN A 277 24.78 -11.84 -8.69
CA ASN A 277 25.80 -11.40 -9.64
C ASN A 277 25.64 -12.18 -10.95
N GLY A 278 25.91 -11.55 -12.10
CA GLY A 278 26.02 -12.24 -13.40
C GLY A 278 25.14 -11.77 -14.56
N VAL A 279 24.25 -10.77 -14.39
CA VAL A 279 23.43 -10.24 -15.50
C VAL A 279 23.58 -8.73 -15.74
N GLY A 280 23.79 -7.91 -14.69
CA GLY A 280 23.95 -6.46 -14.85
C GLY A 280 25.32 -6.00 -15.37
N GLU A 281 26.33 -6.85 -15.28
CA GLU A 281 27.75 -6.49 -15.51
C GLU A 281 28.03 -6.07 -16.97
N LYS A 282 27.33 -6.64 -17.95
CA LYS A 282 27.54 -6.38 -19.38
C LYS A 282 26.99 -5.05 -19.90
N GLN A 283 26.22 -4.28 -19.13
CA GLN A 283 25.77 -2.94 -19.53
C GLN A 283 26.57 -1.80 -18.87
N ALA A 284 27.16 -2.01 -17.69
CA ALA A 284 28.03 -1.00 -17.07
C ALA A 284 29.40 -0.89 -17.76
N ALA A 285 29.95 -2.01 -18.25
CA ALA A 285 31.27 -2.04 -18.90
C ALA A 285 31.28 -1.57 -20.37
N ALA A 286 30.11 -1.44 -21.02
CA ALA A 286 30.03 -1.23 -22.47
C ALA A 286 30.24 0.23 -22.92
N THR A 287 30.17 1.21 -22.00
CA THR A 287 30.14 2.65 -22.33
C THR A 287 31.53 3.32 -22.31
N THR A 288 32.59 2.58 -21.95
CA THR A 288 33.90 3.17 -21.60
C THR A 288 35.07 2.66 -22.46
N THR A 289 34.83 2.21 -23.71
CA THR A 289 35.94 1.88 -24.64
C THR A 289 35.60 2.08 -26.13
N THR A 290 35.39 3.33 -26.55
CA THR A 290 35.54 3.74 -27.97
C THR A 290 36.34 5.05 -28.06
N ALA A 291 37.64 4.94 -27.88
CA ALA A 291 38.63 5.92 -28.32
C ALA A 291 39.52 5.25 -29.38
N ASN A 292 39.91 6.01 -30.42
CA ASN A 292 40.42 5.45 -31.68
C ASN A 292 41.69 4.60 -31.52
N GLY A 293 41.71 3.42 -32.14
CA GLY A 293 42.90 2.60 -32.35
C GLY A 293 42.98 2.10 -33.79
N GLN A 294 43.70 2.83 -34.65
CA GLN A 294 44.13 2.32 -35.95
C GLN A 294 45.49 1.62 -35.81
N PRO A 295 45.74 0.49 -36.50
CA PRO A 295 46.95 -0.31 -36.30
C PRO A 295 48.16 0.29 -37.04
N ALA A 296 49.28 0.42 -36.34
CA ALA A 296 50.59 0.69 -36.94
C ALA A 296 51.39 -0.62 -37.02
N VAL A 297 51.88 -0.95 -38.21
CA VAL A 297 52.73 -2.12 -38.48
C VAL A 297 54.16 -1.65 -38.79
N ASN A 298 55.16 -2.39 -38.32
CA ASN A 298 56.58 -2.03 -38.41
C ASN A 298 57.08 -1.85 -39.85
N GLY A 299 57.99 -0.88 -40.06
CA GLY A 299 58.76 -0.77 -41.31
C GLY A 299 59.91 0.25 -41.26
N GLY A 300 61.13 -0.20 -41.58
CA GLY A 300 62.10 0.57 -42.37
C GLY A 300 62.94 1.69 -41.72
N ALA A 301 64.03 1.31 -41.05
CA ALA A 301 65.41 1.78 -41.28
C ALA A 301 65.79 3.28 -41.53
N ASN A 302 66.80 3.71 -40.76
CA ASN A 302 68.01 4.47 -41.16
C ASN A 302 68.05 6.02 -41.32
N VAL A 303 68.85 6.61 -40.40
CA VAL A 303 70.02 7.49 -40.64
C VAL A 303 69.85 9.02 -40.88
N ALA A 304 70.62 9.79 -40.08
CA ALA A 304 71.00 11.22 -40.23
C ALA A 304 69.85 12.26 -40.05
N VAL A 305 70.02 13.50 -39.55
CA VAL A 305 71.12 14.28 -38.92
C VAL A 305 70.43 15.40 -38.06
N ALA A 306 70.99 16.14 -37.08
CA ALA A 306 72.30 16.80 -37.02
C ALA A 306 72.99 16.78 -35.63
N ARG A 307 73.13 17.95 -34.96
CA ARG A 307 74.20 18.27 -33.97
C ARG A 307 73.99 19.64 -33.30
N ALA A 308 74.84 19.96 -32.30
CA ALA A 308 75.03 21.23 -31.59
C ALA A 308 73.95 21.57 -30.53
N ASP A 309 74.20 21.92 -29.25
CA ASP A 309 75.28 22.58 -28.45
C ASP A 309 74.74 23.95 -27.94
N SER A 310 75.03 24.47 -26.73
CA SER A 310 75.74 23.94 -25.55
C SER A 310 75.38 24.75 -24.27
N ASP A 311 75.90 24.33 -23.10
CA ASP A 311 76.24 25.17 -21.91
C ASP A 311 75.15 25.94 -21.11
N ALA A 312 75.37 26.42 -19.87
CA ALA A 312 76.14 25.90 -18.72
C ALA A 312 75.85 26.74 -17.44
N ALA A 313 76.28 26.22 -16.28
CA ALA A 313 76.59 26.92 -15.02
C ALA A 313 75.47 27.52 -14.13
N ALA A 314 75.59 27.23 -12.84
CA ALA A 314 74.77 27.69 -11.71
C ALA A 314 75.21 29.06 -11.16
N VAL A 315 74.49 29.57 -10.13
CA VAL A 315 75.04 30.01 -8.82
C VAL A 315 73.87 30.32 -7.84
N ASP A 316 74.14 30.31 -6.53
CA ASP A 316 73.23 30.53 -5.39
C ASP A 316 73.35 32.02 -4.89
N ALA A 317 72.72 32.58 -3.85
CA ALA A 317 72.10 32.02 -2.64
C ALA A 317 71.18 33.00 -1.88
N THR A 318 70.56 32.48 -0.81
CA THR A 318 70.04 33.18 0.40
C THR A 318 68.76 34.06 0.31
N ALA A 319 67.95 33.97 1.37
CA ALA A 319 66.85 34.88 1.72
C ALA A 319 67.30 35.88 2.83
N PRO A 320 66.52 36.94 3.15
CA PRO A 320 65.72 36.86 4.39
C PRO A 320 64.41 37.71 4.51
N THR A 321 63.50 37.23 5.36
CA THR A 321 62.71 37.95 6.41
C THR A 321 61.84 39.20 6.14
N VAL A 322 60.51 38.98 6.15
CA VAL A 322 59.40 39.66 6.92
C VAL A 322 59.38 41.19 7.16
N THR A 323 58.27 41.85 6.79
CA THR A 323 57.43 42.88 7.51
C THR A 323 56.50 43.59 6.49
N THR A 324 55.34 44.23 6.77
CA THR A 324 54.48 44.45 7.96
C THR A 324 53.01 44.64 7.52
N SER A 325 52.05 44.60 8.45
CA SER A 325 50.65 45.03 8.24
C SER A 325 50.42 46.48 8.70
N PRO A 326 49.42 47.20 8.15
CA PRO A 326 48.65 48.18 8.92
C PRO A 326 47.13 47.94 8.89
N SER A 327 46.45 48.51 9.90
CA SER A 327 45.02 48.39 10.19
C SER A 327 44.15 49.49 9.59
N GLY A 328 42.82 49.32 9.63
CA GLY A 328 41.85 50.38 9.35
C GLY A 328 40.40 49.93 9.57
N ASN A 329 39.74 50.46 10.61
CA ASN A 329 38.31 50.25 10.86
C ASN A 329 37.47 51.35 10.17
N VAL A 330 36.32 50.96 9.63
CA VAL A 330 35.00 51.56 9.93
C VAL A 330 33.99 50.42 10.03
#